data_AF-A0A1B8RC32-F1
#
_entry.id   AF-A0A1B8RC32-F1
#
_cell.length_a   1.000
_cell.length_b   1.000
_cell.length_c   1.000
_cell.angle_alpha   90.00
_cell.angle_beta   90.00
_cell.angle_gamma   90.00
#
_symmetry.space_group_name_H-M   'P 1'
#
loop_
_entity.id
_entity.type
_entity.pdbx_description
1 polymer ?
#
loop_
_entity_poly.entity_id
_entity_poly.type
_entity_poly.pdbx_seq_one_letter_code
_entity_poly.pdbx_strand_id
1 'polypeptide(L)'
;MKLNRTDSVAFFGDPHGNFRPVRELIRKVHPAYSIFLGDFDLDRPLDIELADLTLVGSSIFFIHGNHDADRESWHDFVFESGLSNSNLAGRVVELDGVRVAGLGGVFHADVWHPQNAGGIPKFNTRSEYVSAHSRSTWRDGLPLRHRSTIFPEDFNALAALEADLLITHESPSSHRYGHSEIDDLAEVLGVKTIVHGHLHQDYRATLPNGIKVIGLPKAGVLVTSFSELIE
;
A
#
# COMPACT_ATOMS: atom_id res chain seq x y z
N MET A 1 -23.04 -12.56 -9.12
CA MET A 1 -23.12 -13.11 -7.75
C MET A 1 -23.47 -11.95 -6.82
N LYS A 2 -24.45 -12.07 -5.91
CA LYS A 2 -24.68 -11.00 -4.91
C LYS A 2 -23.49 -11.07 -3.94
N LEU A 3 -22.66 -10.04 -3.87
CA LEU A 3 -21.59 -9.99 -2.86
C LEU A 3 -22.24 -10.17 -1.48
N ASN A 4 -21.75 -11.14 -0.71
CA ASN A 4 -22.07 -11.21 0.69
C ASN A 4 -21.37 -10.03 1.37
N ARG A 5 -22.05 -9.28 2.25
CA ARG A 5 -21.48 -8.03 2.75
C ARG A 5 -20.23 -8.29 3.60
N THR A 6 -20.19 -9.42 4.32
CA THR A 6 -19.16 -9.70 5.34
C THR A 6 -17.74 -9.84 4.79
N ASP A 7 -17.57 -10.45 3.61
CA ASP A 7 -16.26 -10.65 2.97
C ASP A 7 -15.97 -9.66 1.83
N SER A 8 -16.87 -8.68 1.61
CA SER A 8 -16.74 -7.71 0.53
C SER A 8 -15.67 -6.66 0.81
N VAL A 9 -14.79 -6.45 -0.17
CA VAL A 9 -13.68 -5.49 -0.10
C VAL A 9 -13.65 -4.62 -1.34
N ALA A 10 -13.36 -3.34 -1.15
CA ALA A 10 -13.05 -2.40 -2.21
C ALA A 10 -11.59 -1.93 -2.09
N PHE A 11 -10.81 -2.05 -3.16
CA PHE A 11 -9.48 -1.47 -3.27
C PHE A 11 -9.54 -0.17 -4.07
N PHE A 12 -8.76 0.81 -3.64
CA PHE A 12 -8.66 2.13 -4.26
C PHE A 12 -7.21 2.42 -4.64
N GLY A 13 -6.96 2.58 -5.94
CA GLY A 13 -5.65 2.91 -6.49
C GLY A 13 -5.48 4.41 -6.66
N ASP A 14 -4.41 4.96 -6.09
CA ASP A 14 -3.83 6.28 -6.39
C ASP A 14 -4.87 7.40 -6.57
N PRO A 15 -5.61 7.81 -5.52
CA PRO A 15 -6.66 8.82 -5.64
C PRO A 15 -6.17 10.14 -6.21
N HIS A 16 -4.97 10.59 -5.86
CA HIS A 16 -4.37 11.85 -6.30
C HIS A 16 -5.36 13.03 -6.21
N GLY A 17 -5.99 13.18 -5.05
CA GLY A 17 -6.98 14.23 -4.76
C GLY A 17 -8.37 13.97 -5.38
N ASN A 18 -8.53 12.95 -6.24
CA ASN A 18 -9.81 12.61 -6.84
C ASN A 18 -10.52 11.48 -6.07
N PHE A 19 -11.25 11.88 -5.02
CA PHE A 19 -12.10 10.97 -4.23
C PHE A 19 -13.53 10.80 -4.79
N ARG A 20 -13.82 11.32 -5.99
CA ARG A 20 -15.12 11.11 -6.66
C ARG A 20 -15.48 9.61 -6.79
N PRO A 21 -14.56 8.70 -7.17
CA PRO A 21 -14.86 7.27 -7.27
C PRO A 21 -15.32 6.65 -5.95
N VAL A 22 -14.79 7.09 -4.80
CA VAL A 22 -15.25 6.67 -3.46
C VAL A 22 -16.74 7.03 -3.28
N ARG A 23 -17.09 8.29 -3.55
CA ARG A 23 -18.46 8.80 -3.42
C ARG A 23 -19.42 8.12 -4.41
N GLU A 24 -18.96 7.79 -5.61
CA GLU A 24 -19.73 7.04 -6.60
C GLU A 24 -19.94 5.58 -6.21
N LEU A 25 -18.94 4.94 -5.57
CA LEU A 25 -19.04 3.57 -5.07
C LEU A 25 -20.11 3.49 -3.97
N ILE A 26 -20.04 4.37 -2.96
CA ILE A 26 -20.94 4.33 -1.80
C ILE A 26 -22.41 4.44 -2.23
N ARG A 27 -22.72 5.15 -3.32
CA ARG A 27 -24.10 5.21 -3.86
C ARG A 27 -24.62 3.87 -4.39
N LYS A 28 -23.74 2.90 -4.65
CA LYS A 28 -24.05 1.63 -5.32
C LYS A 28 -23.82 0.43 -4.41
N VAL A 29 -22.72 0.42 -3.65
CA VAL A 29 -22.26 -0.72 -2.84
C VAL A 29 -21.62 -0.19 -1.56
N HIS A 30 -21.87 -0.86 -0.44
CA HIS A 30 -21.22 -0.58 0.85
C HIS A 30 -20.32 -1.77 1.24
N PRO A 31 -19.05 -1.79 0.81
CA PRO A 31 -18.14 -2.89 1.13
C PRO A 31 -17.87 -2.95 2.64
N ALA A 32 -17.67 -4.15 3.20
CA ALA A 32 -17.24 -4.28 4.60
C ALA A 32 -15.87 -3.66 4.83
N TYR A 33 -14.96 -3.79 3.85
CA TYR A 33 -13.60 -3.26 3.94
C TYR A 33 -13.28 -2.33 2.76
N SER A 34 -12.59 -1.23 3.04
CA SER A 34 -12.07 -0.29 2.05
C SER A 34 -10.56 -0.15 2.23
N ILE A 35 -9.78 -0.53 1.22
CA ILE A 35 -8.32 -0.58 1.27
C ILE A 35 -7.71 0.37 0.23
N PHE A 36 -6.90 1.33 0.66
CA PHE A 36 -6.26 2.30 -0.24
C PHE A 36 -4.78 1.98 -0.46
N LEU A 37 -4.31 2.19 -1.69
CA LEU A 37 -2.96 1.83 -2.14
C LEU A 37 -2.01 3.03 -2.23
N GLY A 38 -2.25 4.09 -1.45
CA GLY A 38 -1.39 5.27 -1.36
C GLY A 38 -1.75 6.40 -2.33
N ASP A 39 -0.90 7.42 -2.36
CA ASP A 39 -0.95 8.61 -3.23
C ASP A 39 -2.28 9.36 -3.15
N PHE A 40 -2.57 9.84 -1.94
CA PHE A 40 -3.87 10.44 -1.63
C PHE A 40 -4.01 11.89 -2.11
N ASP A 41 -2.94 12.69 -2.09
CA ASP A 41 -2.89 14.14 -2.35
C ASP A 41 -4.02 14.91 -1.62
N LEU A 42 -4.05 14.79 -0.29
CA LEU A 42 -5.15 15.27 0.55
C LEU A 42 -5.17 16.80 0.74
N ASP A 43 -6.37 17.37 0.81
CA ASP A 43 -6.63 18.76 1.24
C ASP A 43 -7.05 18.86 2.72
N ARG A 44 -7.26 17.73 3.40
CA ARG A 44 -7.68 17.62 4.81
C ARG A 44 -7.33 16.22 5.37
N PRO A 45 -7.33 16.01 6.69
CA PRO A 45 -7.04 14.71 7.28
C PRO A 45 -7.83 13.55 6.66
N LEU A 46 -7.17 12.41 6.47
CA LEU A 46 -7.70 11.24 5.76
C LEU A 46 -9.02 10.72 6.35
N ASP A 47 -9.15 10.74 7.68
CA ASP A 47 -10.37 10.35 8.39
C ASP A 47 -11.57 11.26 8.06
N ILE A 48 -11.30 12.54 7.79
CA ILE A 48 -12.33 13.50 7.36
C ILE A 48 -12.68 13.31 5.88
N GLU A 49 -11.69 13.07 5.02
CA GLU A 49 -11.95 12.83 3.59
C GLU A 49 -12.77 11.55 3.36
N LEU A 50 -12.51 10.51 4.16
CA LEU A 50 -13.14 9.19 4.03
C LEU A 50 -14.32 8.95 5.00
N ALA A 51 -14.81 9.98 5.67
CA ALA A 51 -15.87 9.85 6.68
C ALA A 51 -17.13 9.12 6.16
N ASP A 52 -17.49 9.31 4.89
CA ASP A 52 -18.65 8.67 4.27
C ASP A 52 -18.53 7.13 4.25
N LEU A 53 -17.32 6.57 4.11
CA LEU A 53 -17.09 5.12 4.17
C LEU A 53 -17.34 4.58 5.58
N THR A 54 -16.84 5.28 6.60
CA THR A 54 -17.08 4.93 8.01
C THR A 54 -18.57 5.02 8.35
N LEU A 55 -19.28 6.04 7.85
CA LEU A 55 -20.72 6.23 8.07
C LEU A 55 -21.57 5.09 7.52
N VAL A 56 -21.17 4.47 6.40
CA VAL A 56 -21.85 3.29 5.85
C VAL A 56 -21.35 1.97 6.44
N GLY A 57 -20.47 2.04 7.45
CA GLY A 57 -19.96 0.90 8.19
C GLY A 57 -18.87 0.11 7.45
N SER A 58 -18.07 0.78 6.62
CA SER A 58 -16.87 0.20 6.01
C SER A 58 -15.66 0.42 6.92
N SER A 59 -14.90 -0.64 7.22
CA SER A 59 -13.61 -0.55 7.89
C SER A 59 -12.53 -0.12 6.90
N ILE A 60 -11.81 0.95 7.21
CA ILE A 60 -10.82 1.54 6.31
C ILE A 60 -9.41 1.10 6.71
N PHE A 61 -8.65 0.64 5.73
CA PHE A 61 -7.23 0.34 5.81
C PHE A 61 -6.49 0.99 4.65
N PHE A 62 -5.18 1.17 4.78
CA PHE A 62 -4.38 1.70 3.68
C PHE A 62 -2.92 1.33 3.79
N ILE A 63 -2.20 1.52 2.70
CA ILE A 63 -0.76 1.76 2.68
C ILE A 63 -0.52 3.16 2.10
N HIS A 64 0.65 3.72 2.37
CA HIS A 64 1.06 5.01 1.81
C HIS A 64 1.79 4.80 0.47
N GLY A 65 1.74 5.82 -0.39
CA GLY A 65 2.51 5.90 -1.63
C GLY A 65 3.67 6.88 -1.53
N ASN A 66 4.32 7.20 -2.65
CA ASN A 66 5.42 8.16 -2.63
C ASN A 66 4.95 9.60 -2.43
N HIS A 67 3.81 9.99 -2.99
CA HIS A 67 3.30 11.35 -2.91
C HIS A 67 2.85 11.73 -1.50
N ASP A 68 2.53 10.75 -0.65
CA ASP A 68 2.17 10.99 0.75
C ASP A 68 3.34 11.57 1.59
N ALA A 69 4.53 11.70 1.00
CA ALA A 69 5.69 12.39 1.59
C ALA A 69 6.26 13.54 0.72
N ASP A 70 5.54 14.00 -0.31
CA ASP A 70 5.99 15.14 -1.13
C ASP A 70 5.81 16.49 -0.41
N ARG A 71 4.83 16.56 0.49
CA ARG A 71 4.49 17.78 1.24
C ARG A 71 4.21 17.43 2.69
N GLU A 72 4.66 18.30 3.58
CA GLU A 72 4.43 18.16 5.03
C GLU A 72 2.93 18.05 5.36
N SER A 73 2.09 18.87 4.72
CA SER A 73 0.64 18.78 4.89
C SER A 73 0.05 17.45 4.44
N TRP A 74 0.54 16.88 3.33
CA TRP A 74 0.05 15.60 2.82
C TRP A 74 0.46 14.45 3.74
N HIS A 75 1.71 14.47 4.22
CA HIS A 75 2.18 13.56 5.23
C HIS A 75 1.32 13.63 6.50
N ASP A 76 1.11 14.82 7.05
CA ASP A 76 0.36 14.98 8.30
C ASP A 76 -1.10 14.54 8.13
N PHE A 77 -1.73 14.84 6.99
CA PHE A 77 -3.09 14.40 6.69
C PHE A 77 -3.24 12.88 6.53
N VAL A 78 -2.17 12.15 6.22
CA VAL A 78 -2.18 10.68 6.18
C VAL A 78 -1.79 10.10 7.54
N PHE A 79 -0.59 10.42 8.01
CA PHE A 79 0.07 9.75 9.12
C PHE A 79 -0.32 10.28 10.50
N GLU A 80 -0.87 11.49 10.61
CA GLU A 80 -1.36 12.07 11.87
C GLU A 80 -2.91 12.12 11.92
N SER A 81 -3.58 11.52 10.93
CA SER A 81 -5.04 11.44 10.86
C SER A 81 -5.65 10.53 11.92
N GLY A 82 -6.97 10.63 12.08
CA GLY A 82 -7.76 9.70 12.90
C GLY A 82 -7.71 8.24 12.40
N LEU A 83 -7.21 8.01 11.18
CA LEU A 83 -7.01 6.69 10.58
C LEU A 83 -5.55 6.22 10.61
N SER A 84 -4.63 6.97 11.23
CA SER A 84 -3.19 6.60 11.29
C SER A 84 -2.92 5.15 11.72
N ASN A 85 -3.70 4.62 12.67
CA ASN A 85 -3.60 3.23 13.13
C ASN A 85 -4.05 2.18 12.10
N SER A 86 -4.69 2.58 11.01
CA SER A 86 -5.15 1.73 9.91
C SER A 86 -4.12 1.53 8.79
N ASN A 87 -2.91 2.12 8.91
CA ASN A 87 -1.84 1.97 7.91
C ASN A 87 -1.16 0.59 7.97
N LEU A 88 -1.36 -0.28 6.99
CA LEU A 88 -0.83 -1.64 6.97
C LEU A 88 0.65 -1.76 6.58
N ALA A 89 1.34 -0.66 6.26
CA ALA A 89 2.74 -0.73 5.87
C ALA A 89 3.61 -1.41 6.94
N GLY A 90 4.31 -2.49 6.55
CA GLY A 90 5.15 -3.31 7.42
C GLY A 90 4.38 -4.23 8.38
N ARG A 91 3.08 -4.43 8.17
CA ARG A 91 2.21 -5.19 9.09
C ARG A 91 1.36 -6.21 8.35
N VAL A 92 0.90 -7.22 9.09
CA VAL A 92 -0.14 -8.17 8.69
C VAL A 92 -1.33 -7.99 9.62
N VAL A 93 -2.53 -7.93 9.06
CA VAL A 93 -3.80 -7.91 9.80
C VAL A 93 -4.73 -9.00 9.30
N GLU A 94 -5.53 -9.58 10.18
CA GLU A 94 -6.56 -10.54 9.78
C GLU A 94 -7.90 -9.81 9.55
N LEU A 95 -8.44 -9.93 8.34
CA LEU A 95 -9.72 -9.33 7.91
C LEU A 95 -10.62 -10.45 7.37
N ASP A 96 -11.72 -10.73 8.07
CA ASP A 96 -12.66 -11.82 7.74
C ASP A 96 -11.98 -13.18 7.46
N GLY A 97 -10.99 -13.54 8.30
CA GLY A 97 -10.23 -14.79 8.19
C GLY A 97 -9.11 -14.78 7.15
N VAL A 98 -8.84 -13.64 6.50
CA VAL A 98 -7.77 -13.47 5.51
C VAL A 98 -6.65 -12.59 6.07
N ARG A 99 -5.41 -13.07 5.99
CA ARG A 99 -4.23 -12.30 6.43
C ARG A 99 -3.78 -11.36 5.32
N VAL A 100 -3.90 -10.07 5.56
CA VAL A 100 -3.55 -9.00 4.60
C VAL A 100 -2.25 -8.33 5.06
N ALA A 101 -1.19 -8.50 4.26
CA ALA A 101 0.10 -7.82 4.41
C ALA A 101 0.10 -6.50 3.64
N GLY A 102 0.73 -5.46 4.19
CA GLY A 102 0.95 -4.18 3.50
C GLY A 102 2.41 -3.82 3.32
N LEU A 103 2.81 -3.52 2.08
CA LEU A 103 4.09 -2.89 1.75
C LEU A 103 3.84 -1.50 1.13
N GLY A 104 3.87 -0.48 1.97
CA GLY A 104 3.75 0.92 1.53
C GLY A 104 5.08 1.53 1.11
N GLY A 105 5.01 2.61 0.34
CA GLY A 105 6.15 3.38 -0.12
C GLY A 105 6.78 2.88 -1.41
N VAL A 106 7.95 3.42 -1.74
CA VAL A 106 8.71 3.15 -2.97
C VAL A 106 10.17 2.80 -2.69
N PHE A 107 10.80 2.11 -3.64
CA PHE A 107 12.24 1.89 -3.59
C PHE A 107 13.00 3.17 -3.93
N HIS A 108 13.89 3.63 -3.05
CA HIS A 108 14.66 4.85 -3.26
C HIS A 108 16.15 4.56 -3.36
N ALA A 109 16.79 4.94 -4.47
CA ALA A 109 18.20 4.63 -4.75
C ALA A 109 19.22 5.16 -3.72
N ASP A 110 18.85 6.18 -2.94
CA ASP A 110 19.65 6.68 -1.82
C ASP A 110 19.70 5.72 -0.62
N VAL A 111 18.75 4.79 -0.52
CA VAL A 111 18.64 3.78 0.54
C VAL A 111 18.81 2.39 -0.05
N TRP A 112 17.85 1.97 -0.86
CA TRP A 112 17.80 0.67 -1.51
C TRP A 112 16.93 0.77 -2.76
N HIS A 113 17.48 0.36 -3.90
CA HIS A 113 16.71 0.17 -5.12
C HIS A 113 17.17 -1.11 -5.80
N PRO A 114 16.28 -2.07 -6.09
CA PRO A 114 16.73 -3.39 -6.46
C PRO A 114 17.53 -3.49 -7.76
N GLN A 115 17.24 -2.61 -8.73
CA GLN A 115 17.97 -2.56 -9.99
C GLN A 115 19.35 -1.88 -9.88
N ASN A 116 19.68 -1.27 -8.73
CA ASN A 116 20.93 -0.55 -8.53
C ASN A 116 21.91 -1.40 -7.72
N ALA A 117 23.20 -1.33 -8.08
CA ALA A 117 24.29 -2.01 -7.37
C ALA A 117 24.03 -3.51 -7.08
N GLY A 118 23.29 -4.20 -7.98
CA GLY A 118 22.94 -5.61 -7.81
C GLY A 118 21.95 -5.87 -6.66
N GLY A 119 21.11 -4.89 -6.31
CA GLY A 119 20.10 -5.00 -5.26
C GLY A 119 20.63 -4.80 -3.84
N ILE A 120 21.91 -4.45 -3.69
CA ILE A 120 22.56 -4.26 -2.38
C ILE A 120 22.11 -2.91 -1.77
N PRO A 121 21.49 -2.90 -0.57
CA PRO A 121 21.16 -1.66 0.11
C PRO A 121 22.40 -0.85 0.51
N LYS A 122 22.29 0.48 0.42
CA LYS A 122 23.28 1.42 0.99
C LYS A 122 23.12 1.53 2.50
N PHE A 123 21.89 1.42 2.99
CA PHE A 123 21.53 1.47 4.40
C PHE A 123 20.49 0.40 4.67
N ASN A 124 20.71 -0.43 5.69
CA ASN A 124 19.76 -1.46 6.09
C ASN A 124 18.65 -0.91 6.98
N THR A 125 18.98 0.12 7.77
CA THR A 125 18.07 0.70 8.77
C THR A 125 17.92 2.21 8.60
N ARG A 126 16.79 2.74 9.09
CA ARG A 126 16.61 4.20 9.20
C ARG A 126 17.66 4.86 10.07
N SER A 127 18.08 4.19 11.14
CA SER A 127 19.11 4.68 12.06
C SER A 127 20.46 4.87 11.35
N GLU A 128 20.87 3.90 10.54
CA GLU A 128 22.09 3.99 9.72
C GLU A 128 22.00 5.18 8.74
N TYR A 129 20.87 5.32 8.04
CA TYR A 129 20.65 6.44 7.13
C TYR A 129 20.76 7.79 7.85
N VAL A 130 20.06 7.96 8.97
CA VAL A 130 20.04 9.22 9.74
C VAL A 130 21.42 9.53 10.31
N SER A 131 22.16 8.52 10.80
CA SER A 131 23.53 8.71 11.30
C SER A 131 24.45 9.27 10.21
N ALA A 132 24.39 8.70 9.00
CA ALA A 132 25.17 9.17 7.85
C ALA A 132 24.71 10.55 7.32
N HIS A 133 23.45 10.93 7.56
CA HIS A 133 22.81 12.12 6.99
C HIS A 133 22.25 13.10 8.04
N SER A 134 22.88 13.16 9.22
CA SER A 134 22.40 13.92 10.39
C SER A 134 22.12 15.41 10.16
N ARG A 135 22.64 16.00 9.07
CA ARG A 135 22.40 17.41 8.69
C ARG A 135 21.14 17.64 7.84
N SER A 136 20.41 16.58 7.49
CA SER A 136 19.26 16.63 6.58
C SER A 136 17.94 16.16 7.20
N THR A 137 17.89 16.08 8.52
CA THR A 137 16.75 15.53 9.26
C THR A 137 15.50 16.40 9.13
N TRP A 138 14.33 15.76 9.25
CA TRP A 138 13.04 16.42 9.38
C TRP A 138 12.31 15.87 10.61
N ARG A 139 11.87 16.79 11.50
CA ARG A 139 11.33 16.47 12.84
C ARG A 139 12.21 15.46 13.59
N ASP A 140 13.50 15.77 13.68
CA ASP A 140 14.54 14.97 14.37
C ASP A 140 14.72 13.52 13.88
N GLY A 141 14.28 13.22 12.65
CA GLY A 141 14.41 11.88 12.07
C GLY A 141 14.70 11.92 10.57
N LEU A 142 14.16 10.93 9.86
CA LEU A 142 14.29 10.87 8.41
C LEU A 142 13.85 12.18 7.73
N PRO A 143 14.57 12.63 6.69
CA PRO A 143 14.05 13.66 5.78
C PRO A 143 12.66 13.27 5.29
N LEU A 144 11.78 14.24 5.06
CA LEU A 144 10.38 13.99 4.72
C LEU A 144 10.22 12.97 3.58
N ARG A 145 10.95 13.13 2.47
CA ARG A 145 10.92 12.19 1.32
C ARG A 145 11.19 10.73 1.67
N HIS A 146 11.91 10.45 2.76
CA HIS A 146 12.22 9.09 3.20
C HIS A 146 11.17 8.49 4.13
N ARG A 147 10.12 9.26 4.48
CA ARG A 147 8.94 8.75 5.18
C ARG A 147 8.12 7.79 4.31
N SER A 148 8.25 7.87 2.99
CA SER A 148 7.65 6.95 2.00
C SER A 148 8.64 5.97 1.36
N THR A 149 9.84 5.80 1.93
CA THR A 149 10.83 4.85 1.40
C THR A 149 10.62 3.46 1.99
N ILE A 150 10.65 2.44 1.13
CA ILE A 150 10.78 1.04 1.55
C ILE A 150 12.20 0.83 2.10
N PHE A 151 12.32 0.71 3.42
CA PHE A 151 13.58 0.36 4.06
C PHE A 151 13.75 -1.17 4.13
N PRO A 152 14.99 -1.69 3.97
CA PRO A 152 15.25 -3.12 4.11
C PRO A 152 14.79 -3.69 5.46
N GLU A 153 14.90 -2.92 6.56
CA GLU A 153 14.44 -3.38 7.88
C GLU A 153 12.94 -3.71 7.92
N ASP A 154 12.08 -2.92 7.28
CA ASP A 154 10.64 -3.19 7.25
C ASP A 154 10.32 -4.35 6.30
N PHE A 155 10.99 -4.37 5.15
CA PHE A 155 10.83 -5.42 4.15
C PHE A 155 11.20 -6.79 4.73
N ASN A 156 12.35 -6.87 5.42
CA ASN A 156 12.82 -8.10 6.06
C ASN A 156 11.94 -8.50 7.25
N ALA A 157 11.45 -7.55 8.03
CA ALA A 157 10.52 -7.84 9.12
C ALA A 157 9.19 -8.39 8.58
N LEU A 158 8.68 -7.83 7.49
CA LEU A 158 7.48 -8.31 6.82
C LEU A 158 7.68 -9.71 6.22
N ALA A 159 8.82 -9.96 5.57
CA ALA A 159 9.19 -11.26 4.99
C ALA A 159 9.27 -12.41 6.01
N ALA A 160 9.35 -12.11 7.31
CA ALA A 160 9.33 -13.10 8.38
C ALA A 160 7.92 -13.49 8.85
N LEU A 161 6.87 -12.93 8.24
CA LEU A 161 5.47 -13.20 8.57
C LEU A 161 4.82 -14.14 7.54
N GLU A 162 3.52 -14.36 7.69
CA GLU A 162 2.70 -15.10 6.72
C GLU A 162 1.47 -14.29 6.35
N ALA A 163 1.08 -14.31 5.08
CA ALA A 163 -0.08 -13.60 4.56
C ALA A 163 -0.71 -14.32 3.36
N ASP A 164 -2.00 -14.08 3.14
CA ASP A 164 -2.76 -14.63 2.02
C ASP A 164 -2.93 -13.61 0.90
N LEU A 165 -2.94 -12.31 1.25
CA LEU A 165 -3.03 -11.17 0.33
C LEU A 165 -1.90 -10.19 0.64
N LEU A 166 -1.23 -9.69 -0.39
CA LEU A 166 -0.27 -8.59 -0.28
C LEU A 166 -0.81 -7.36 -1.01
N ILE A 167 -0.91 -6.24 -0.30
CA ILE A 167 -1.14 -4.93 -0.90
C ILE A 167 0.17 -4.16 -0.96
N THR A 168 0.46 -3.58 -2.12
CA THR A 168 1.72 -2.86 -2.37
C THR A 168 1.44 -1.55 -3.09
N HIS A 169 2.27 -0.52 -2.87
CA HIS A 169 2.17 0.68 -3.71
C HIS A 169 2.93 0.41 -5.02
N GLU A 170 4.21 0.06 -4.89
CA GLU A 170 5.06 -0.41 -5.98
C GLU A 170 4.53 -1.69 -6.66
N SER A 171 4.91 -1.89 -7.92
CA SER A 171 4.45 -3.04 -8.71
C SER A 171 5.41 -4.24 -8.64
N PRO A 172 4.91 -5.49 -8.63
CA PRO A 172 5.72 -6.68 -8.86
C PRO A 172 6.25 -6.77 -10.31
N SER A 173 7.12 -7.74 -10.60
CA SER A 173 7.82 -7.85 -11.88
C SER A 173 6.90 -8.04 -13.11
N SER A 174 5.62 -8.35 -12.89
CA SER A 174 4.61 -8.46 -13.95
C SER A 174 4.34 -7.15 -14.69
N HIS A 175 4.77 -6.01 -14.14
CA HIS A 175 4.82 -4.75 -14.88
C HIS A 175 6.26 -4.41 -15.31
N ARG A 176 6.42 -3.75 -16.46
CA ARG A 176 7.75 -3.39 -17.04
C ARG A 176 8.63 -2.49 -16.17
N TYR A 177 8.06 -1.87 -15.14
CA TYR A 177 8.75 -1.01 -14.17
C TYR A 177 8.67 -1.56 -12.76
N GLY A 178 8.13 -2.78 -12.58
CA GLY A 178 8.02 -3.40 -11.28
C GLY A 178 9.29 -4.14 -10.86
N HIS A 179 9.20 -4.76 -9.69
CA HIS A 179 10.34 -5.27 -8.94
C HIS A 179 10.14 -6.75 -8.57
N SER A 180 11.10 -7.60 -8.92
CA SER A 180 11.08 -9.04 -8.57
C SER A 180 11.14 -9.28 -7.07
N GLU A 181 11.65 -8.33 -6.30
CA GLU A 181 11.72 -8.42 -4.85
C GLU A 181 10.32 -8.48 -4.24
N ILE A 182 9.32 -7.84 -4.87
CA ILE A 182 7.92 -7.96 -4.43
C ILE A 182 7.36 -9.34 -4.75
N ASP A 183 7.77 -9.96 -5.86
CA ASP A 183 7.44 -11.35 -6.18
C ASP A 183 7.99 -12.29 -5.11
N ASP A 184 9.29 -12.13 -4.79
CA ASP A 184 9.98 -12.92 -3.77
C ASP A 184 9.32 -12.75 -2.39
N LEU A 185 8.97 -11.52 -2.02
CA LEU A 185 8.25 -11.21 -0.78
C LEU A 185 6.89 -11.92 -0.74
N ALA A 186 6.13 -11.86 -1.83
CA ALA A 186 4.83 -12.51 -1.91
C ALA A 186 4.96 -14.03 -1.79
N GLU A 187 5.99 -14.62 -2.41
CA GLU A 187 6.27 -16.05 -2.31
C GLU A 187 6.60 -16.48 -0.88
N VAL A 188 7.53 -15.79 -0.20
CA VAL A 188 7.92 -16.14 1.18
C VAL A 188 6.78 -15.95 2.18
N LEU A 189 5.91 -14.95 1.97
CA LEU A 189 4.73 -14.72 2.79
C LEU A 189 3.65 -15.81 2.59
N GLY A 190 3.69 -16.56 1.48
CA GLY A 190 2.66 -17.54 1.12
C GLY A 190 1.42 -16.94 0.43
N VAL A 191 1.55 -15.72 -0.11
CA VAL A 191 0.47 -14.92 -0.70
C VAL A 191 -0.15 -15.60 -1.91
N LYS A 192 -1.45 -15.40 -2.13
CA LYS A 192 -2.20 -15.85 -3.32
C LYS A 192 -2.40 -14.76 -4.35
N THR A 193 -2.60 -13.53 -3.88
CA THR A 193 -2.83 -12.37 -4.74
C THR A 193 -2.04 -11.15 -4.27
N ILE A 194 -1.48 -10.40 -5.22
CA ILE A 194 -0.92 -9.07 -5.03
C ILE A 194 -1.89 -8.05 -5.64
N VAL A 195 -2.21 -6.99 -4.90
CA VAL A 195 -2.92 -5.82 -5.43
C VAL A 195 -2.05 -4.59 -5.29
N HIS A 196 -1.85 -3.83 -6.37
CA HIS A 196 -0.93 -2.69 -6.35
C HIS A 196 -1.42 -1.43 -7.07
N GLY A 197 -0.80 -0.29 -6.70
CA GLY A 197 -1.02 1.04 -7.28
C GLY A 197 0.17 1.54 -8.10
N HIS A 198 0.55 2.81 -7.91
CA HIS A 198 1.72 3.54 -8.42
C HIS A 198 1.80 3.75 -9.94
N LEU A 199 1.59 2.69 -10.73
CA LEU A 199 1.84 2.69 -12.18
C LEU A 199 0.62 3.06 -13.02
N HIS A 200 -0.51 3.33 -12.38
CA HIS A 200 -1.73 3.85 -13.00
C HIS A 200 -2.25 3.01 -14.17
N GLN A 201 -2.07 1.69 -14.12
CA GLN A 201 -2.48 0.77 -15.17
C GLN A 201 -3.42 -0.30 -14.62
N ASP A 202 -4.61 -0.43 -15.22
CA ASP A 202 -5.49 -1.58 -15.00
C ASP A 202 -4.95 -2.79 -15.74
N TYR A 203 -4.53 -3.81 -14.99
CA TYR A 203 -4.16 -5.09 -15.57
C TYR A 203 -4.31 -6.24 -14.58
N ARG A 204 -4.38 -7.45 -15.14
CA ARG A 204 -4.31 -8.71 -14.40
C ARG A 204 -3.18 -9.55 -14.97
N ALA A 205 -2.38 -10.14 -14.09
CA ALA A 205 -1.31 -11.04 -14.46
C ALA A 205 -1.22 -12.22 -13.47
N THR A 206 -0.35 -13.17 -13.79
CA THR A 206 -0.02 -14.29 -12.91
C THR A 206 1.48 -14.50 -12.95
N LEU A 207 2.12 -14.49 -11.79
CA LEU A 207 3.55 -14.77 -11.66
C LEU A 207 3.83 -16.25 -11.98
N PRO A 208 5.08 -16.62 -12.31
CA PRO A 208 5.43 -18.00 -12.65
C PRO A 208 5.08 -19.05 -11.56
N ASN A 209 5.06 -18.64 -10.29
CA ASN A 209 4.69 -19.47 -9.14
C ASN A 209 3.17 -19.53 -8.88
N GLY A 210 2.35 -18.92 -9.74
CA GLY A 210 0.89 -18.97 -9.67
C GLY A 210 0.24 -17.83 -8.88
N ILE A 211 1.02 -16.94 -8.26
CA ILE A 211 0.48 -15.78 -7.54
C ILE A 211 -0.20 -14.83 -8.54
N LYS A 212 -1.44 -14.43 -8.26
CA LYS A 212 -2.20 -13.50 -9.09
C LYS A 212 -1.76 -12.07 -8.81
N VAL A 213 -1.75 -11.21 -9.83
CA VAL A 213 -1.45 -9.79 -9.68
C VAL A 213 -2.58 -8.95 -10.27
N ILE A 214 -2.98 -7.92 -9.54
CA ILE A 214 -3.94 -6.92 -9.98
C ILE A 214 -3.33 -5.53 -9.82
N GLY A 215 -3.07 -4.85 -10.94
CA GLY A 215 -2.69 -3.44 -10.94
C GLY A 215 -3.93 -2.56 -11.09
N LEU A 216 -4.01 -1.49 -10.31
CA LEU A 216 -5.12 -0.53 -10.39
C LEU A 216 -4.74 0.71 -11.21
N PRO A 217 -5.70 1.28 -11.97
CA PRO A 217 -5.49 2.57 -12.62
C PRO A 217 -5.55 3.71 -11.61
N LYS A 218 -5.07 4.89 -12.03
CA LYS A 218 -5.22 6.13 -11.25
C LYS A 218 -6.68 6.41 -10.88
N ALA A 219 -6.94 6.71 -9.61
CA ALA A 219 -8.28 6.85 -9.05
C ALA A 219 -9.20 5.65 -9.37
N GLY A 220 -8.61 4.45 -9.45
CA GLY A 220 -9.27 3.21 -9.78
C GLY A 220 -9.98 2.59 -8.59
N VAL A 221 -11.04 1.81 -8.86
CA VAL A 221 -11.78 1.06 -7.84
C VAL A 221 -11.93 -0.39 -8.29
N LEU A 222 -11.51 -1.32 -7.43
CA LEU A 222 -11.78 -2.75 -7.58
C LEU A 222 -12.73 -3.17 -6.45
N VAL A 223 -13.90 -3.71 -6.80
CA VAL A 223 -14.82 -4.32 -5.83
C VAL A 223 -14.81 -5.83 -6.05
N THR A 224 -14.57 -6.58 -4.98
CA THR A 224 -14.44 -8.04 -4.99
C THR A 224 -14.74 -8.59 -3.60
N SER A 225 -14.46 -9.86 -3.34
CA SER A 225 -14.46 -10.43 -2.00
C SER A 225 -13.10 -11.04 -1.66
N PHE A 226 -12.80 -11.17 -0.38
CA PHE A 226 -11.58 -11.84 0.03
C PHE A 226 -11.52 -13.28 -0.47
N SER A 227 -12.64 -13.99 -0.49
CA SER A 227 -12.76 -15.35 -1.04
C SER A 227 -12.28 -15.44 -2.48
N GLU A 228 -12.65 -14.48 -3.35
CA GLU A 228 -12.23 -14.45 -4.76
C GLU A 228 -10.72 -14.18 -4.93
N LEU A 229 -10.08 -13.51 -3.95
CA LEU A 229 -8.66 -13.17 -3.99
C LEU A 229 -7.76 -14.31 -3.53
N ILE A 230 -8.27 -15.24 -2.71
CA ILE A 230 -7.47 -16.33 -2.14
C ILE A 230 -7.78 -17.71 -2.72
N GLU A 231 -8.80 -17.82 -3.56
CA GLU A 231 -9.09 -19.02 -4.38
C GLU A 231 -8.00 -19.27 -5.43
#